data_AF-A0A7J3V483-F1
#
_entry.id   AF-A0A7J3V483-F1
#
_cell.length_a   1.000
_cell.length_b   1.000
_cell.length_c   1.000
_cell.angle_alpha   90.00
_cell.angle_beta   90.00
_cell.angle_gamma   90.00
#
_symmetry.space_group_name_H-M   'P 1'
#
loop_
_entity.id
_entity.type
_entity.pdbx_description
1 polymer ?
#
loop_
_entity_poly.entity_id
_entity_poly.type
_entity_poly.pdbx_seq_one_letter_code
_entity_poly.pdbx_strand_id
1 'polypeptide(L)'
;MFQQNDIVIIPVGSNKQHGPHNPLGTDRFIAKAIAEETAKRTSVACLQVIPFGVSHHHRQFSGTVHVSPEAFKSYVKEICLALKLSRR
;
A
#
# COMPACT_ATOMS: atom_id res chain seq x y z
N MET A 1 20.56 0.97 4.06
CA MET A 1 19.52 1.44 3.11
C MET A 1 19.08 2.88 3.41
N PHE A 2 18.83 3.25 4.67
CA PHE A 2 18.38 4.60 5.06
C PHE A 2 19.51 5.63 5.32
N GLN A 3 20.72 5.43 4.80
CA GLN A 3 21.88 6.29 5.11
C GLN A 3 21.98 7.56 4.24
N GLN A 4 21.20 7.61 3.14
CA GLN A 4 21.29 8.71 2.17
C GLN A 4 20.14 9.71 2.32
N ASN A 5 18.87 9.28 2.47
CA ASN A 5 17.71 10.18 2.48
C ASN A 5 16.64 9.73 3.51
N ASP A 6 15.93 10.68 4.12
CA ASP A 6 14.82 10.44 5.07
C ASP A 6 13.48 10.12 4.38
N ILE A 7 13.53 9.52 3.18
CA ILE A 7 12.35 9.25 2.34
C ILE A 7 12.16 7.74 2.22
N VAL A 8 10.90 7.30 2.27
CA VAL A 8 10.49 5.92 2.04
C VAL A 8 9.19 5.88 1.25
N ILE A 9 9.02 4.86 0.41
CA ILE A 9 7.80 4.61 -0.36
C ILE A 9 7.04 3.46 0.29
N ILE A 10 5.75 3.66 0.55
CA ILE A 10 4.85 2.63 1.07
C ILE A 10 3.71 2.47 0.05
N PRO A 11 3.73 1.42 -0.79
CA PRO A 11 2.63 1.18 -1.72
C PRO A 11 1.37 0.80 -0.96
N VAL A 12 0.23 1.33 -1.40
CA VAL A 12 -1.10 1.05 -0.82
C VAL A 12 -2.03 0.60 -1.92
N GLY A 13 -2.70 -0.53 -1.71
CA GLY A 13 -3.70 -1.05 -2.64
C GLY A 13 -4.98 -1.50 -1.95
N SER A 14 -5.68 -2.42 -2.58
CA SER A 14 -6.88 -3.05 -2.03
C SER A 14 -7.06 -4.47 -2.61
N ASN A 15 -8.04 -5.18 -2.05
CA ASN A 15 -8.54 -6.45 -2.58
C ASN A 15 -10.03 -6.31 -2.87
N LYS A 16 -10.37 -5.86 -4.08
CA LYS A 16 -11.74 -5.50 -4.48
C LYS A 16 -12.06 -5.95 -5.90
N GLN A 17 -13.35 -5.99 -6.23
CA GLN A 17 -13.80 -6.34 -7.58
C GLN A 17 -13.35 -5.33 -8.64
N HIS A 18 -12.87 -5.84 -9.78
CA HIS A 18 -12.40 -5.05 -10.93
C HIS A 18 -13.03 -5.49 -12.27
N GLY A 19 -14.21 -6.09 -12.21
CA GLY A 19 -14.85 -6.72 -13.36
C GLY A 19 -14.42 -8.18 -13.53
N PRO A 20 -15.05 -8.91 -14.47
CA PRO A 20 -14.89 -10.37 -14.60
C PRO A 20 -13.51 -10.80 -15.11
N HIS A 21 -12.74 -9.88 -15.72
CA HIS A 21 -11.46 -10.18 -16.36
C HIS A 21 -10.24 -9.83 -15.50
N ASN A 22 -10.43 -9.07 -14.42
CA ASN A 22 -9.34 -8.55 -13.62
C ASN A 22 -9.23 -9.25 -12.26
N PRO A 23 -8.01 -9.44 -11.74
CA PRO A 23 -7.82 -10.01 -10.42
C PRO A 23 -8.28 -9.04 -9.32
N LEU A 24 -8.71 -9.60 -8.18
CA LEU A 24 -9.11 -8.82 -7.00
C LEU A 24 -7.98 -7.92 -6.47
N GLY A 25 -6.73 -8.31 -6.69
CA GLY A 25 -5.54 -7.59 -6.27
C GLY A 25 -5.03 -6.53 -7.24
N THR A 26 -5.79 -6.13 -8.26
CA THR A 26 -5.35 -5.18 -9.30
C THR A 26 -4.70 -3.93 -8.69
N ASP A 27 -5.36 -3.27 -7.73
CA ASP A 27 -4.84 -2.10 -7.03
C ASP A 27 -3.45 -2.34 -6.41
N ARG A 28 -3.28 -3.44 -5.66
CA ARG A 28 -2.00 -3.72 -4.97
C ARG A 28 -0.89 -4.15 -5.93
N PHE A 29 -1.22 -4.78 -7.05
CA PHE A 29 -0.23 -5.14 -8.07
C PHE A 29 0.32 -3.90 -8.77
N ILE A 30 -0.59 -3.00 -9.17
CA ILE A 30 -0.21 -1.72 -9.83
C ILE A 30 0.59 -0.85 -8.85
N ALA A 31 0.10 -0.65 -7.63
CA ALA A 31 0.79 0.17 -6.63
C ALA A 31 2.19 -0.37 -6.32
N LYS A 32 2.34 -1.69 -6.16
CA LYS A 32 3.64 -2.34 -5.93
C LYS A 32 4.59 -2.12 -7.10
N ALA A 33 4.15 -2.38 -8.34
CA ALA A 33 5.00 -2.24 -9.52
C ALA A 33 5.50 -0.80 -9.70
N ILE A 34 4.62 0.19 -9.54
CA ILE A 34 4.99 1.61 -9.63
C ILE A 34 5.98 1.98 -8.51
N ALA A 35 5.73 1.53 -7.28
CA ALA A 35 6.59 1.82 -6.13
C ALA A 35 8.00 1.21 -6.29
N GLU A 36 8.08 -0.05 -6.74
CA GLU A 36 9.36 -0.73 -6.99
C GLU A 36 10.17 -0.07 -8.10
N GLU A 37 9.53 0.32 -9.22
CA GLU A 37 10.21 1.04 -10.29
C GLU A 37 10.64 2.45 -9.88
N THR A 38 9.82 3.14 -9.08
CA THR A 38 10.19 4.45 -8.53
C THR A 38 11.41 4.33 -7.63
N ALA A 39 11.38 3.39 -6.69
CA ALA A 39 12.49 3.12 -5.78
C ALA A 39 13.81 2.80 -6.50
N LYS A 40 13.76 2.03 -7.59
CA LYS A 40 14.93 1.75 -8.43
C LYS A 40 15.52 3.02 -9.05
N ARG A 41 14.67 3.93 -9.55
CA ARG A 41 15.10 5.17 -10.23
C ARG A 41 15.59 6.24 -9.28
N THR A 42 15.10 6.27 -8.05
CA THR A 42 15.39 7.32 -7.07
C THR A 42 16.32 6.87 -5.94
N SER A 43 16.69 5.58 -5.91
CA SER A 43 17.43 4.96 -4.81
C SER A 43 16.76 5.12 -3.44
N VAL A 44 15.43 5.27 -3.41
CA VAL A 44 14.61 5.39 -2.20
C VAL A 44 14.17 3.99 -1.77
N ALA A 45 14.11 3.73 -0.46
CA ALA A 45 13.61 2.45 0.06
C ALA A 45 12.12 2.27 -0.24
N CYS A 46 11.72 1.10 -0.74
CA CYS A 46 10.33 0.69 -0.90
C CYS A 46 9.98 -0.35 0.16
N LEU A 47 8.92 -0.13 0.93
CA LEU A 47 8.40 -1.10 1.89
C LEU A 47 7.39 -2.05 1.24
N GLN A 48 6.90 -3.00 2.03
CA GLN A 48 5.84 -3.91 1.63
C GLN A 48 4.53 -3.15 1.34
N VAL A 49 3.77 -3.67 0.38
CA VAL A 49 2.45 -3.13 0.02
C VAL A 49 1.45 -3.38 1.13
N ILE A 50 0.64 -2.37 1.44
CA ILE A 50 -0.57 -2.52 2.26
C ILE A 50 -1.67 -3.12 1.37
N PRO A 51 -2.08 -4.38 1.59
CA PRO A 51 -2.86 -5.13 0.60
C PRO A 51 -4.37 -4.92 0.71
N PHE A 52 -4.87 -4.39 1.82
CA PHE A 52 -6.29 -4.13 2.07
C PHE A 52 -6.50 -2.65 2.37
N GLY A 53 -7.58 -2.10 1.81
CA GLY A 53 -7.92 -0.69 1.95
C GLY A 53 -9.41 -0.48 2.14
N VAL A 54 -9.83 0.78 2.01
CA VAL A 54 -11.22 1.20 2.22
C VAL A 54 -12.01 1.02 0.92
N SER A 55 -12.73 -0.10 0.82
CA SER A 55 -13.47 -0.49 -0.39
C SER A 55 -14.89 -1.01 -0.10
N HIS A 56 -15.54 -0.51 0.96
CA HIS A 56 -16.90 -0.90 1.36
C HIS A 56 -17.97 -0.75 0.25
N HIS A 57 -17.75 0.14 -0.73
CA HIS A 57 -18.62 0.30 -1.90
C HIS A 57 -18.59 -0.89 -2.87
N HIS A 58 -17.62 -1.81 -2.73
CA HIS A 58 -17.55 -3.09 -3.45
C HIS A 58 -18.01 -4.29 -2.63
N ARG A 59 -18.54 -4.10 -1.41
CA ARG A 59 -18.84 -5.20 -0.45
C ARG A 59 -19.79 -6.27 -0.99
N GLN A 60 -20.64 -5.92 -1.96
CA GLN A 60 -21.58 -6.84 -2.60
C GLN A 60 -20.92 -7.87 -3.51
N PHE A 61 -19.63 -7.72 -3.85
CA PHE A 61 -18.92 -8.64 -4.74
C PHE A 61 -18.07 -9.64 -3.95
N SER A 62 -18.32 -10.93 -4.20
CA SER A 62 -17.56 -12.04 -3.62
C SER A 62 -16.05 -11.86 -3.78
N GLY A 63 -15.32 -12.16 -2.71
CA GLY A 63 -13.87 -12.01 -2.66
C GLY A 63 -13.38 -10.59 -2.33
N THR A 64 -14.23 -9.55 -2.36
CA THR A 64 -13.85 -8.23 -1.86
C THR A 64 -13.61 -8.29 -0.36
N VAL A 65 -12.45 -7.81 0.08
CA VAL A 65 -12.09 -7.67 1.49
C VAL A 65 -11.75 -6.21 1.74
N HIS A 66 -12.46 -5.60 2.68
CA HIS A 66 -12.31 -4.18 3.00
C HIS A 66 -12.17 -3.98 4.51
N VAL A 67 -11.51 -2.89 4.87
CA VAL A 67 -11.39 -2.41 6.25
C VAL A 67 -12.17 -1.10 6.40
N SER A 68 -12.61 -0.79 7.63
CA SER A 68 -13.22 0.50 7.91
C SER A 68 -12.21 1.65 7.71
N PRO A 69 -12.69 2.86 7.37
CA PRO A 69 -11.82 4.03 7.27
C PRO A 69 -10.97 4.27 8.53
N GLU A 70 -11.57 4.09 9.71
CA GLU A 70 -10.93 4.32 11.00
C GLU A 70 -9.82 3.30 11.26
N ALA A 71 -10.10 2.01 11.04
CA ALA A 71 -9.11 0.95 11.22
C ALA A 71 -7.95 1.11 10.23
N PHE A 72 -8.23 1.43 8.98
CA PHE A 72 -7.21 1.69 7.96
C PHE A 72 -6.31 2.86 8.34
N LYS A 73 -6.92 3.99 8.77
CA LYS A 73 -6.18 5.17 9.21
C LYS A 73 -5.28 4.87 10.40
N SER A 74 -5.78 4.14 11.41
CA SER A 74 -4.99 3.75 12.58
C SER A 74 -3.83 2.84 12.19
N TYR A 75 -4.06 1.83 11.35
CA TYR A 75 -3.02 0.93 10.87
C TYR A 75 -1.92 1.65 10.10
N VAL A 76 -2.28 2.49 9.13
CA VAL A 76 -1.30 3.29 8.37
C VAL A 76 -0.54 4.24 9.28
N LYS A 77 -1.23 4.88 10.25
CA LYS A 77 -0.59 5.74 11.24
C LYS A 77 0.44 4.98 12.08
N GLU A 78 0.12 3.79 12.55
CA GLU A 78 1.05 2.95 13.32
C GLU A 78 2.28 2.56 12.49
N ILE A 79 2.10 2.19 11.22
CA ILE A 79 3.22 1.95 10.31
C ILE A 79 4.11 3.19 10.21
N CYS A 80 3.51 4.36 9.95
CA CYS A 80 4.28 5.60 9.84
C CYS A 80 5.04 5.95 11.13
N LEU A 81 4.43 5.74 12.29
CA LEU A 81 5.06 6.00 13.59
C LEU A 81 6.16 4.98 13.94
N ALA A 82 6.04 3.74 13.47
CA ALA A 82 7.05 2.71 13.66
C ALA A 82 8.33 2.97 12.84
N LEU A 83 8.25 3.80 11.80
CA LEU A 83 9.40 4.16 10.98
C LEU A 83 10.34 5.08 11.75
N LYS A 84 11.43 4.49 12.24
CA LYS A 84 12.59 5.22 12.74
C LYS A 84 13.50 5.55 11.56
N LEU A 85 13.25 6.68 10.91
CA LEU A 85 14.22 7.25 9.98
C LEU A 85 15.41 7.73 10.81
N SER A 86 16.60 7.16 10.56
CA SER A 86 17.80 7.60 11.28
C SER A 86 18.16 8.98 10.77
N ARG A 87 17.75 10.02 11.52
CA ARG A 87 18.29 11.36 11.33
C ARG A 87 19.80 11.28 11.54
N ARG A 88 20.54 11.83 10.58
CA ARG A 88 21.95 12.18 10.79
C ARG A 88 22.07 13.14 11.97
#